data_AF-A0A356JXL8-F1
#
_entry.id   AF-A0A356JXL8-F1
#
_cell.length_a   1.000
_cell.length_b   1.000
_cell.length_c   1.000
_cell.angle_alpha   90.00
_cell.angle_beta   90.00
_cell.angle_gamma   90.00
#
_symmetry.space_group_name_H-M   'P 1'
#
loop_
_entity.id
_entity.type
_entity.pdbx_description
1 polymer ?
#
loop_
_entity_poly.entity_id
_entity_poly.type
_entity_poly.pdbx_seq_one_letter_code
_entity_poly.pdbx_strand_id
1 'polypeptide(L)' 'FSRVAAPMMAKDLMPKLHTDVIGKGLDLKDTSVNNTQLVEVNAEIRNHPIEVVGRKLRSYMTSMKPVL' A
#
# COMPACT_ATOMS: atom_id res chain seq x y z
N PHE A 1 -5.17 -20.08 7.59
CA PHE A 1 -5.25 -18.83 6.82
C PHE A 1 -5.48 -19.09 5.32
N SER A 2 -4.56 -19.73 4.59
CA SER A 2 -4.68 -19.91 3.12
C SER A 2 -5.95 -20.64 2.68
N ARG A 3 -6.35 -21.73 3.34
CA ARG A 3 -7.60 -22.48 3.05
C ARG A 3 -8.90 -21.69 3.24
N VAL A 4 -8.85 -20.53 3.90
CA VAL A 4 -10.03 -19.70 4.18
C VAL A 4 -9.95 -18.38 3.41
N ALA A 5 -8.80 -17.72 3.43
CA ALA A 5 -8.60 -16.45 2.71
C ALA A 5 -8.67 -16.65 1.19
N ALA A 6 -8.09 -17.73 0.65
CA ALA A 6 -8.10 -17.98 -0.78
C ALA A 6 -9.51 -18.16 -1.36
N PRO A 7 -10.39 -19.03 -0.82
CA PRO A 7 -11.75 -19.16 -1.34
C PRO A 7 -12.61 -17.91 -1.10
N MET A 8 -12.40 -17.17 0.00
CA MET A 8 -13.09 -15.91 0.27
C MET A 8 -12.73 -14.83 -0.77
N MET A 9 -11.43 -14.62 -1.02
CA MET A 9 -10.96 -13.68 -2.02
C MET A 9 -11.36 -14.09 -3.44
N ALA A 10 -11.34 -15.40 -3.74
CA ALA A 10 -11.79 -15.93 -5.03
C ALA A 10 -13.27 -15.67 -5.31
N LYS A 11 -14.12 -15.66 -4.27
CA LYS A 11 -15.56 -15.43 -4.40
C LYS A 11 -15.92 -13.95 -4.50
N ASP A 12 -15.30 -13.11 -3.67
CA ASP A 12 -15.78 -11.73 -3.48
C ASP A 12 -14.92 -10.65 -4.15
N LEU A 13 -13.61 -10.92 -4.30
CA LEU A 13 -12.63 -9.94 -4.78
C LEU A 13 -12.16 -10.23 -6.21
N MET A 14 -11.78 -11.48 -6.50
CA MET A 14 -11.25 -11.86 -7.83
C MET A 14 -12.22 -11.57 -8.99
N PRO A 15 -13.56 -11.78 -8.86
CA PRO A 15 -14.47 -11.51 -9.97
C PRO A 15 -14.65 -10.02 -10.30
N LYS A 16 -14.32 -9.12 -9.35
CA LYS A 16 -14.42 -7.66 -9.52
C LYS A 16 -13.14 -7.04 -10.05
N LEU A 17 -12.08 -7.84 -10.19
CA LEU A 17 -10.76 -7.37 -10.54
C LEU A 17 -10.50 -7.57 -12.03
N HIS A 18 -10.10 -6.50 -12.71
CA HIS A 18 -9.79 -6.53 -14.14
C HIS A 18 -8.28 -6.70 -14.36
N THR A 19 -7.88 -7.14 -15.56
CA THR A 19 -6.47 -7.35 -15.96
C THR A 19 -5.61 -6.09 -15.92
N ASP A 20 -6.25 -4.94 -15.86
CA ASP A 20 -5.61 -3.63 -15.79
C ASP A 20 -5.09 -3.35 -14.37
N VAL A 21 -5.66 -4.02 -13.37
CA VAL A 21 -5.26 -3.94 -11.95
C VAL A 21 -4.23 -5.02 -11.61
N ILE A 22 -4.29 -6.19 -12.26
CA ILE A 22 -3.30 -7.27 -12.10
C ILE A 22 -2.87 -7.82 -13.46
N GLY A 23 -1.56 -7.72 -13.73
CA GLY A 23 -0.90 -8.37 -14.87
C GLY A 23 -0.51 -7.40 -15.98
N LYS A 24 -1.50 -6.84 -16.70
CA LYS A 24 -1.24 -6.03 -17.90
C LYS A 24 -0.71 -4.63 -17.58
N GLY A 25 -1.04 -4.11 -16.39
CA GLY A 25 -0.72 -2.75 -15.98
C GLY A 25 -1.74 -1.73 -16.49
N LEU A 26 -1.63 -0.50 -15.99
CA LEU A 26 -2.54 0.59 -16.33
C LEU A 26 -2.14 1.18 -17.69
N ASP A 27 -3.04 1.14 -18.67
CA ASP A 27 -2.84 1.76 -19.98
C ASP A 27 -3.18 3.26 -19.92
N LEU A 28 -2.33 4.02 -19.23
CA LEU A 28 -2.50 5.46 -18.99
C LEU A 28 -1.54 6.26 -19.88
N LYS A 29 -2.08 7.26 -20.58
CA LYS A 29 -1.29 8.23 -21.35
C LYS A 29 -0.64 9.29 -20.47
N ASP A 30 -1.27 9.61 -19.34
CA ASP A 30 -0.81 10.61 -18.37
C ASP A 30 -1.10 10.15 -16.94
N THR A 31 -0.22 10.51 -16.00
CA THR A 31 -0.37 10.24 -14.56
C THR A 31 -1.12 11.38 -13.85
N SER A 32 -1.91 12.17 -14.58
CA SER A 32 -2.63 13.30 -14.00
C SER A 32 -3.70 12.79 -13.04
N VAL A 33 -3.54 13.10 -11.76
CA VAL A 33 -4.50 12.76 -10.71
C VAL A 33 -4.94 14.03 -10.00
N ASN A 34 -6.12 14.00 -9.38
CA ASN A 34 -6.59 15.13 -8.60
C ASN A 34 -5.67 15.34 -7.39
N ASN A 35 -5.07 16.54 -7.28
CA ASN A 35 -4.10 16.83 -6.23
C ASN A 35 -4.71 16.76 -4.82
N THR A 36 -5.98 17.14 -4.66
CA THR A 36 -6.68 17.08 -3.37
C THR A 36 -6.85 15.64 -2.90
N GLN A 37 -7.33 14.76 -3.79
CA GLN A 37 -7.46 13.32 -3.48
C GLN A 37 -6.09 12.68 -3.21
N LEU A 38 -5.07 13.06 -3.97
CA LEU A 38 -3.71 12.56 -3.77
C LEU A 38 -3.16 12.96 -2.39
N VAL A 39 -3.37 14.20 -1.95
CA VAL A 39 -2.94 14.68 -0.63
C VAL A 39 -3.70 13.96 0.48
N GLU A 40 -5.01 13.78 0.34
CA GLU A 40 -5.87 13.10 1.32
C GLU A 40 -5.44 11.64 1.53
N VAL A 41 -5.33 10.87 0.46
CA VAL A 41 -4.90 9.46 0.52
C VAL A 41 -3.48 9.34 1.08
N ASN A 42 -2.56 10.23 0.67
CA ASN A 42 -1.20 10.23 1.21
C ASN A 42 -1.17 10.57 2.71
N ALA A 43 -2.06 11.45 3.18
CA ALA A 43 -2.17 11.76 4.60
C ALA A 43 -2.69 10.56 5.38
N GLU A 44 -3.71 9.87 4.88
CA GLU A 44 -4.28 8.68 5.52
C GLU A 44 -3.24 7.56 5.66
N ILE A 45 -2.49 7.26 4.59
CA ILE A 45 -1.42 6.26 4.61
C ILE A 45 -0.33 6.63 5.63
N ARG A 46 0.13 7.89 5.63
CA ARG A 46 1.24 8.34 6.50
C ARG A 46 0.86 8.45 7.97
N ASN A 47 -0.41 8.70 8.25
CA ASN A 47 -0.93 8.85 9.61
C ASN A 47 -1.49 7.54 10.17
N HIS A 48 -1.50 6.46 9.38
CA HIS A 48 -1.88 5.14 9.86
C HIS A 48 -1.00 4.73 11.06
N PRO A 49 -1.56 4.18 12.15
CA PRO A 49 -0.82 3.93 13.40
C PRO A 49 0.42 3.05 13.20
N ILE A 50 0.36 2.09 12.27
CA ILE A 50 1.51 1.23 11.94
C ILE A 50 2.68 2.02 11.34
N GLU A 51 2.39 3.05 10.53
CA GLU A 51 3.41 3.88 9.90
C GLU A 51 4.03 4.88 10.88
N VAL A 52 3.26 5.35 11.86
CA VAL A 52 3.78 6.21 12.94
C VAL A 52 4.80 5.46 13.79
N VAL A 53 4.45 4.25 14.25
CA VAL A 53 5.35 3.41 15.05
C VAL A 53 6.52 2.93 14.19
N GLY A 54 6.25 2.46 12.97
CA GLY A 54 7.26 2.01 12.01
C GLY A 54 8.29 3.09 11.71
N ARG A 55 7.88 4.33 11.49
CA ARG A 55 8.78 5.47 11.26
C ARG A 55 9.70 5.72 12.44
N LYS A 56 9.17 5.65 13.66
CA LYS A 56 9.95 5.83 14.90
C LYS A 56 11.01 4.74 15.06
N LEU A 57 10.61 3.47 14.89
CA LEU A 57 11.52 2.33 15.01
C LEU A 57 12.61 2.35 13.93
N ARG A 58 12.24 2.60 12.66
CA ARG A 58 13.20 2.72 11.55
C ARG A 58 14.18 3.87 11.76
N SER A 59 13.70 5.02 12.24
CA SER A 59 14.59 6.15 12.59
C SER A 59 15.63 5.75 13.63
N TYR A 60 15.25 5.00 14.66
CA TYR A 60 16.19 4.53 15.66
C TYR A 60 17.22 3.55 15.10
N MET A 61 16.80 2.62 14.23
CA MET A 61 17.70 1.67 13.58
C MET A 61 18.67 2.37 12.63
N THR A 62 18.23 3.38 11.87
CA THR A 62 19.10 4.15 10.96
C THR A 62 20.08 5.05 11.71
N SER A 63 19.67 5.62 12.86
CA SER A 63 20.55 6.43 13.71
C SER A 63 21.51 5.60 14.57
N MET A 64 21.32 4.27 14.63
CA MET A 64 22.18 3.38 15.39
C MET A 64 23.51 3.19 14.63
N LYS A 65 24.55 3.91 15.07
CA LYS A 65 25.92 3.61 14.64
C LYS A 65 26.33 2.25 15.21
N PRO A 66 26.98 1.38 14.42
CA PRO A 66 27.65 0.23 14.99
C PRO A 66 28.66 0.75 16.02
N VAL A 67 28.52 0.29 17.27
CA VAL A 67 29.55 0.50 18.28
C VAL A 67 30.66 -0.48 17.91
N LEU A 68 31.73 0.03 17.30
CA LEU A 68 33.00 -0.67 17.09
C LEU A 68 33.93 -0.40 18.27
#